data_AF-A0A954BLE5-F1
#
_entry.id   AF-A0A954BLE5-F1
#
_cell.length_a   1.000
_cell.length_b   1.000
_cell.length_c   1.000
_cell.angle_alpha   90.00
_cell.angle_beta   90.00
_cell.angle_gamma   90.00
#
_symmetry.space_group_name_H-M   'P 1'
#
loop_
_entity.id
_entity.type
_entity.pdbx_description
1 polymer ?
#
loop_
_entity_poly.entity_id
_entity_poly.type
_entity_poly.pdbx_seq_one_letter_code
_entity_poly.pdbx_strand_id
1 'polypeptide(L)'
;TCSDSRVETALITQTEPGELFICRNAGNIVPPHTEHTGGMTASIEYAVAVLKVPHIVVCGHTECGAMKGAMSPDALESLPHVKKWLGYSKAAVDIVDSLAPDATEEDRMKLLIEQNVLLQLQHLRTHPAVAAALAKGTTELHGWVYDIRSGEVEAFDEAENRFITVDTRYAAQIKELAGQHTCAA
;
A
#
# COMPACT_ATOMS: atom_id res chain seq x y z
N THR A 1 -1.99 -2.69 4.85
CA THR A 1 -2.91 -3.36 3.91
C THR A 1 -4.36 -3.03 4.25
N CYS A 2 -5.33 -3.51 3.46
CA CYS A 2 -6.76 -3.26 3.67
C CYS A 2 -7.35 -4.16 4.77
N SER A 3 -8.41 -3.70 5.44
CA SER A 3 -9.20 -4.51 6.39
C SER A 3 -10.13 -5.53 5.72
N ASP A 4 -10.19 -5.58 4.39
CA ASP A 4 -10.98 -6.57 3.65
C ASP A 4 -10.62 -8.00 4.08
N SER A 5 -11.62 -8.78 4.50
CA SER A 5 -11.42 -10.12 5.07
C SER A 5 -10.85 -11.13 4.07
N ARG A 6 -10.86 -10.82 2.77
CA ARG A 6 -10.26 -11.66 1.72
C ARG A 6 -8.74 -11.50 1.64
N VAL A 7 -8.19 -10.50 2.31
CA VAL A 7 -6.74 -10.23 2.34
C VAL A 7 -6.16 -10.75 3.65
N GLU A 8 -5.28 -11.75 3.55
CA GLU A 8 -4.45 -12.24 4.65
C GLU A 8 -2.98 -12.14 4.26
N THR A 9 -2.25 -11.19 4.86
CA THR A 9 -0.90 -10.83 4.42
C THR A 9 0.08 -11.97 4.68
N ALA A 10 -0.02 -12.64 5.83
CA ALA A 10 0.91 -13.72 6.17
C ALA A 10 0.79 -14.91 5.19
N LEU A 11 -0.41 -15.17 4.67
CA LEU A 11 -0.62 -16.19 3.63
C LEU A 11 -0.11 -15.75 2.26
N ILE A 12 -0.25 -14.47 1.90
CA ILE A 12 0.27 -13.94 0.64
C ILE A 12 1.81 -14.01 0.61
N THR A 13 2.46 -13.67 1.73
CA THR A 13 3.93 -13.58 1.81
C THR A 13 4.59 -14.84 2.35
N GLN A 14 3.81 -15.85 2.78
CA GLN A 14 4.32 -17.08 3.42
C GLN A 14 5.26 -16.79 4.60
N THR A 15 4.88 -15.85 5.44
CA THR A 15 5.68 -15.37 6.59
C THR A 15 5.20 -15.95 7.90
N GLU A 16 6.13 -16.15 8.82
CA GLU A 16 5.89 -16.63 10.17
C GLU A 16 5.53 -15.49 11.15
N PRO A 17 4.89 -15.81 12.30
CA PRO A 17 4.63 -14.84 13.35
C PRO A 17 5.93 -14.14 13.81
N GLY A 18 5.89 -12.81 13.87
CA GLY A 18 7.03 -11.98 14.27
C GLY A 18 7.81 -11.38 13.10
N GLU A 19 7.61 -11.87 11.87
CA GLU A 19 8.27 -11.31 10.68
C GLU A 19 7.57 -10.06 10.14
N LEU A 20 6.26 -9.94 10.39
CA LEU A 20 5.43 -8.82 9.93
C LEU A 20 4.88 -7.99 11.07
N PHE A 21 5.04 -6.66 10.98
CA PHE A 21 4.30 -5.68 11.75
C PHE A 21 3.15 -5.12 10.90
N ILE A 22 1.91 -5.54 11.18
CA ILE A 22 0.78 -5.34 10.26
C ILE A 22 -0.15 -4.22 10.74
N CYS A 23 -0.37 -3.23 9.87
CA CYS A 23 -1.44 -2.25 10.00
C CYS A 23 -2.54 -2.51 8.96
N ARG A 24 -3.81 -2.58 9.41
CA ARG A 24 -5.00 -2.78 8.56
C ARG A 24 -6.03 -1.69 8.80
N ASN A 25 -6.54 -1.12 7.72
CA ASN A 25 -7.66 -0.18 7.74
C ASN A 25 -8.45 -0.26 6.42
N ALA A 26 -9.63 0.36 6.34
CA ALA A 26 -10.40 0.40 5.10
C ALA A 26 -9.63 1.16 4.00
N GLY A 27 -9.25 0.47 2.92
CA GLY A 27 -8.58 1.08 1.76
C GLY A 27 -7.07 1.23 1.87
N ASN A 28 -6.43 0.60 2.86
CA ASN A 28 -4.96 0.63 3.06
C ASN A 28 -4.38 2.05 3.07
N ILE A 29 -5.13 2.99 3.65
CA ILE A 29 -4.86 4.42 3.64
C ILE A 29 -3.84 4.76 4.73
N VAL A 30 -2.90 5.63 4.37
CA VAL A 30 -1.98 6.30 5.30
C VAL A 30 -2.30 7.79 5.22
N PRO A 31 -2.86 8.41 6.26
CA PRO A 31 -3.02 9.86 6.28
C PRO A 31 -1.66 10.56 6.15
N PRO A 32 -1.57 11.72 5.47
CA PRO A 32 -0.41 12.59 5.56
C PRO A 32 -0.08 12.91 7.02
N HIS A 33 1.19 13.16 7.30
CA HIS A 33 1.61 13.56 8.63
C HIS A 33 0.94 14.89 9.01
N THR A 34 0.37 14.90 10.22
CA THR A 34 -0.22 16.07 10.86
C THR A 34 0.08 16.00 12.35
N GLU A 35 -0.22 17.07 13.09
CA GLU A 35 -0.13 17.07 14.56
C GLU A 35 -1.18 16.14 15.21
N HIS A 36 -2.15 15.63 14.46
CA HIS A 36 -3.17 14.72 14.99
C HIS A 36 -2.61 13.30 15.10
N THR A 37 -2.65 12.76 16.32
CA THR A 37 -2.29 11.37 16.58
C THR A 37 -3.46 10.44 16.29
N GLY A 38 -3.24 9.46 15.41
CA GLY A 38 -4.13 8.33 15.17
C GLY A 38 -3.36 7.01 15.16
N GLY A 39 -4.07 5.90 15.20
CA GLY A 39 -3.46 4.56 15.25
C GLY A 39 -2.46 4.30 14.13
N MET A 40 -2.73 4.77 12.90
CA MET A 40 -1.78 4.66 11.79
C MET A 40 -0.49 5.46 12.04
N THR A 41 -0.60 6.73 12.45
CA THR A 41 0.56 7.61 12.72
C THR A 41 1.46 7.01 13.81
N ALA A 42 0.86 6.60 14.93
CA ALA A 42 1.62 6.02 16.05
C ALA A 42 2.28 4.68 15.69
N SER A 43 1.58 3.81 14.94
CA SER A 43 2.12 2.52 14.50
C SER A 43 3.25 2.68 13.49
N ILE A 44 3.16 3.63 12.56
CA ILE A 44 4.25 3.96 11.61
C ILE A 44 5.48 4.45 12.38
N GLU A 45 5.29 5.37 13.33
CA GLU A 45 6.38 5.87 14.17
C GLU A 45 7.04 4.73 14.95
N TYR A 46 6.25 3.86 15.60
CA TYR A 46 6.79 2.74 16.36
C TYR A 46 7.56 1.75 15.48
N ALA A 47 7.01 1.35 14.33
CA ALA A 47 7.65 0.43 13.41
C ALA A 47 9.02 0.95 12.93
N VAL A 48 9.11 2.24 12.60
CA VAL A 48 10.34 2.82 12.04
C VAL A 48 11.31 3.25 13.13
N ALA A 49 10.83 3.94 14.16
CA ALA A 49 11.69 4.54 15.19
C ALA A 49 12.10 3.53 16.27
N VAL A 50 11.26 2.55 16.59
CA VAL A 50 11.55 1.55 17.63
C VAL A 50 11.98 0.23 17.02
N LEU A 51 11.17 -0.35 16.13
CA LEU A 51 11.46 -1.67 15.55
C LEU A 51 12.50 -1.62 14.42
N LYS A 52 12.80 -0.44 13.88
CA LYS A 52 13.78 -0.22 12.81
C LYS A 52 13.50 -1.08 11.57
N VAL A 53 12.23 -1.18 11.17
CA VAL A 53 11.85 -2.00 10.02
C VAL A 53 12.59 -1.54 8.75
N PRO A 54 13.22 -2.47 8.00
CA PRO A 54 13.96 -2.11 6.78
C PRO A 54 13.04 -1.89 5.59
N HIS A 55 11.80 -2.40 5.65
CA HIS A 55 10.86 -2.33 4.54
C HIS A 55 9.46 -1.96 5.03
N ILE A 56 8.79 -1.08 4.30
CA ILE A 56 7.39 -0.75 4.50
C ILE A 56 6.65 -1.02 3.19
N VAL A 57 5.60 -1.85 3.25
CA VAL A 57 4.78 -2.20 2.09
C VAL A 57 3.38 -1.59 2.25
N VAL A 58 2.97 -0.75 1.29
CA VAL A 58 1.56 -0.40 1.10
C VAL A 58 0.98 -1.38 0.08
N CYS A 59 0.13 -2.29 0.57
CA CYS A 59 -0.54 -3.28 -0.28
C CYS A 59 -2.02 -2.91 -0.44
N GLY A 60 -2.40 -2.55 -1.67
CA GLY A 60 -3.77 -2.46 -2.16
C GLY A 60 -4.28 -3.78 -2.72
N HIS A 61 -5.55 -3.85 -3.12
CA HIS A 61 -6.10 -5.07 -3.70
C HIS A 61 -7.26 -4.83 -4.67
N THR A 62 -7.49 -5.77 -5.58
CA THR A 62 -8.63 -5.76 -6.51
C THR A 62 -9.96 -5.84 -5.76
N GLU A 63 -11.00 -5.26 -6.36
CA GLU A 63 -12.37 -5.18 -5.78
C GLU A 63 -12.47 -4.52 -4.39
N CYS A 64 -11.60 -3.56 -4.08
CA CYS A 64 -11.61 -2.88 -2.80
C CYS A 64 -12.89 -2.06 -2.57
N GLY A 65 -13.70 -2.45 -1.57
CA GLY A 65 -14.93 -1.75 -1.22
C GLY A 65 -14.72 -0.30 -0.77
N ALA A 66 -13.57 -0.01 -0.13
CA ALA A 66 -13.20 1.35 0.25
C ALA A 66 -12.93 2.24 -0.99
N MET A 67 -12.27 1.70 -2.02
CA MET A 67 -12.01 2.45 -3.26
C MET A 67 -13.29 2.66 -4.07
N LYS A 68 -14.21 1.70 -4.06
CA LYS A 68 -15.59 1.90 -4.57
C LYS A 68 -16.30 3.05 -3.85
N GLY A 69 -16.19 3.12 -2.53
CA GLY A 69 -16.71 4.25 -1.75
C GLY A 69 -16.04 5.57 -2.11
N ALA A 70 -14.73 5.58 -2.35
CA ALA A 70 -13.99 6.79 -2.71
C ALA A 70 -14.41 7.37 -4.07
N MET A 71 -14.80 6.53 -5.04
CA MET A 71 -15.35 6.98 -6.34
C MET A 71 -16.77 7.51 -6.25
N SER A 72 -17.51 7.16 -5.19
CA SER A 72 -18.93 7.49 -5.02
C SER A 72 -19.16 8.16 -3.66
N PRO A 73 -18.60 9.35 -3.40
CA PRO A 73 -18.65 10.00 -2.09
C PRO A 73 -20.08 10.33 -1.62
N ASP A 74 -21.02 10.52 -2.54
CA ASP A 74 -22.44 10.76 -2.24
C ASP A 74 -23.13 9.51 -1.66
N ALA A 75 -22.62 8.31 -1.96
CA ALA A 75 -23.11 7.07 -1.36
C ALA A 75 -22.69 6.92 0.11
N LEU A 76 -21.82 7.80 0.62
CA LEU A 76 -21.26 7.75 1.98
C LEU A 76 -21.89 8.75 2.95
N GLU A 77 -22.98 9.44 2.57
CA GLU A 77 -23.64 10.46 3.42
C GLU A 77 -24.01 9.95 4.82
N SER A 78 -24.43 8.69 4.93
CA SER A 78 -24.76 8.05 6.22
C SER A 78 -23.53 7.57 7.01
N LEU A 79 -22.33 7.68 6.45
CA LEU A 79 -21.07 7.18 7.00
C LEU A 79 -20.02 8.31 7.10
N PRO A 80 -20.26 9.36 7.92
CA PRO A 80 -19.44 10.58 7.92
C PRO A 80 -17.95 10.33 8.24
N HIS A 81 -17.66 9.37 9.13
CA HIS A 81 -16.27 9.02 9.45
C HIS A 81 -15.57 8.29 8.31
N VAL A 82 -16.30 7.41 7.59
CA VAL A 82 -15.77 6.72 6.40
C VAL A 82 -15.56 7.71 5.27
N LYS A 83 -16.52 8.61 5.03
CA LYS A 83 -16.40 9.68 4.03
C LYS A 83 -15.16 10.55 4.28
N LYS A 84 -14.95 10.98 5.53
CA LYS A 84 -13.74 11.74 5.92
C LYS A 84 -12.46 10.92 5.73
N TRP A 85 -12.48 9.65 6.11
CA TRP A 85 -11.34 8.74 5.98
C TRP A 85 -10.94 8.51 4.52
N LEU A 86 -11.89 8.23 3.64
CA LEU A 86 -11.65 8.03 2.21
C LEU A 86 -11.26 9.34 1.49
N GLY A 87 -11.47 10.49 2.13
CA GLY A 87 -10.94 11.78 1.67
C GLY A 87 -9.41 11.79 1.53
N TYR A 88 -8.68 10.96 2.27
CA TYR A 88 -7.23 10.79 2.08
C TYR A 88 -6.86 10.09 0.77
N SER A 89 -7.81 9.53 0.04
CA SER A 89 -7.62 8.98 -1.32
C SER A 89 -8.11 9.92 -2.42
N LYS A 90 -8.62 11.11 -2.08
CA LYS A 90 -9.26 12.03 -3.03
C LYS A 90 -8.33 12.42 -4.19
N ALA A 91 -7.05 12.68 -3.92
CA ALA A 91 -6.09 13.01 -4.96
C ALA A 91 -5.90 11.86 -5.97
N ALA A 92 -5.97 10.60 -5.53
CA ALA A 92 -5.90 9.45 -6.43
C ALA A 92 -7.15 9.37 -7.33
N VAL A 93 -8.34 9.68 -6.80
CA VAL A 93 -9.57 9.79 -7.58
C VAL A 93 -9.45 10.91 -8.61
N ASP A 94 -8.97 12.09 -8.22
CA ASP A 94 -8.81 13.24 -9.13
C ASP A 94 -7.81 12.96 -10.27
N ILE A 95 -6.75 12.21 -9.99
CA ILE A 95 -5.80 11.75 -11.00
C ILE A 95 -6.48 10.81 -11.99
N VAL A 96 -7.25 9.82 -11.52
CA VAL A 96 -7.99 8.88 -12.37
C VAL A 96 -9.00 9.61 -13.25
N ASP A 97 -9.76 10.54 -12.67
CA ASP A 97 -10.76 11.36 -13.38
C ASP A 97 -10.11 12.20 -14.49
N SER A 98 -8.87 12.66 -14.26
CA SER A 98 -8.12 13.45 -15.24
C SER A 98 -7.46 12.59 -16.33
N LEU A 99 -6.90 11.43 -15.97
CA LEU A 99 -6.15 10.56 -16.88
C LEU A 99 -7.06 9.68 -17.74
N ALA A 100 -8.20 9.26 -17.21
CA ALA A 100 -9.06 8.25 -17.81
C ALA A 100 -10.55 8.61 -17.73
N PRO A 101 -10.96 9.80 -18.22
CA PRO A 101 -12.36 10.26 -18.11
C PRO A 101 -13.35 9.37 -18.87
N ASP A 102 -12.93 8.78 -19.98
CA ASP A 102 -13.77 7.95 -20.86
C ASP A 102 -13.55 6.44 -20.67
N ALA A 103 -12.73 6.04 -19.69
CA ALA A 103 -12.45 4.64 -19.43
C ALA A 103 -13.63 3.95 -18.73
N THR A 104 -13.67 2.62 -18.82
CA THR A 104 -14.71 1.82 -18.14
C THR A 104 -14.58 1.95 -16.63
N GLU A 105 -15.67 1.67 -15.89
CA GLU A 105 -15.63 1.66 -14.42
C GLU A 105 -14.58 0.66 -13.89
N GLU A 106 -14.41 -0.48 -14.57
CA GLU A 106 -13.41 -1.49 -14.22
C GLU A 106 -11.99 -0.97 -14.39
N ASP A 107 -11.68 -0.34 -15.53
CA ASP A 107 -10.36 0.25 -15.79
C ASP A 107 -10.05 1.40 -14.81
N ARG A 108 -11.04 2.25 -14.54
CA ARG A 108 -10.92 3.34 -13.56
C ARG A 108 -10.70 2.79 -12.16
N MET A 109 -11.37 1.70 -11.78
CA MET A 109 -11.16 1.04 -10.49
C MET A 109 -9.73 0.50 -10.37
N LYS A 110 -9.24 -0.19 -11.41
CA LYS A 110 -7.86 -0.69 -11.45
C LYS A 110 -6.87 0.46 -11.26
N LEU A 111 -7.00 1.52 -12.06
CA LEU A 111 -6.14 2.69 -11.98
C LEU A 111 -6.24 3.36 -10.60
N LEU A 112 -7.43 3.47 -10.01
CA LEU A 112 -7.61 4.04 -8.68
C LEU A 112 -6.89 3.24 -7.60
N ILE A 113 -6.94 1.92 -7.64
CA ILE A 113 -6.23 1.07 -6.66
C ILE A 113 -4.73 1.34 -6.73
N GLU A 114 -4.17 1.36 -7.95
CA GLU A 114 -2.76 1.68 -8.19
C GLU A 114 -2.41 3.09 -7.71
N GLN A 115 -3.16 4.12 -8.13
CA GLN A 115 -2.93 5.51 -7.75
C GLN A 115 -3.11 5.73 -6.24
N ASN A 116 -4.02 5.01 -5.59
CA ASN A 116 -4.18 5.07 -4.14
C ASN A 116 -2.93 4.53 -3.44
N VAL A 117 -2.37 3.40 -3.89
CA VAL A 117 -1.11 2.86 -3.36
C VAL A 117 0.01 3.90 -3.49
N LEU A 118 0.19 4.49 -4.68
CA LEU A 118 1.21 5.53 -4.91
C LEU A 118 1.02 6.76 -4.01
N LEU A 119 -0.22 7.24 -3.88
CA LEU A 119 -0.55 8.36 -3.00
C LEU A 119 -0.21 8.05 -1.53
N GLN A 120 -0.52 6.84 -1.06
CA GLN A 120 -0.19 6.45 0.32
C GLN A 120 1.33 6.33 0.54
N LEU A 121 2.10 5.94 -0.48
CA LEU A 121 3.57 6.01 -0.42
C LEU A 121 4.05 7.46 -0.28
N GLN A 122 3.45 8.40 -1.02
CA GLN A 122 3.75 9.82 -0.88
C GLN A 122 3.40 10.33 0.53
N HIS A 123 2.25 9.93 1.07
CA HIS A 123 1.87 10.27 2.43
C HIS A 123 2.86 9.71 3.46
N LEU A 124 3.30 8.46 3.33
CA LEU A 124 4.35 7.87 4.18
C LEU A 124 5.61 8.74 4.21
N ARG A 125 6.04 9.28 3.07
CA ARG A 125 7.22 10.17 2.99
C ARG A 125 7.07 11.47 3.79
N THR A 126 5.85 11.87 4.14
CA THR A 126 5.61 13.05 4.99
C THR A 126 5.80 12.78 6.49
N HIS A 127 5.83 11.51 6.93
CA HIS A 127 6.01 11.15 8.34
C HIS A 127 7.48 11.32 8.75
N PRO A 128 7.80 12.10 9.80
CA PRO A 128 9.19 12.44 10.15
C PRO A 128 10.11 11.23 10.38
N ALA A 129 9.62 10.18 11.05
CA ALA A 129 10.40 8.96 11.27
C ALA A 129 10.74 8.25 9.96
N VAL A 130 9.78 8.18 9.03
CA VAL A 130 9.94 7.58 7.70
C VAL A 130 10.90 8.43 6.86
N ALA A 131 10.69 9.74 6.79
CA ALA A 131 11.55 10.66 6.06
C ALA A 131 13.01 10.57 6.51
N ALA A 132 13.24 10.54 7.83
CA ALA A 132 14.57 10.40 8.40
C ALA A 132 15.21 9.04 8.10
N ALA A 133 14.43 7.94 8.11
CA ALA A 133 14.94 6.61 7.79
C ALA A 133 15.27 6.46 6.29
N LEU A 134 14.43 7.03 5.41
CA LEU A 134 14.70 7.08 3.97
C LEU A 134 15.97 7.88 3.65
N ALA A 135 16.14 9.05 4.28
CA ALA A 135 17.34 9.86 4.09
C ALA A 135 18.64 9.16 4.54
N LYS A 136 18.53 8.21 5.49
CA LYS A 136 19.64 7.37 5.96
C LYS A 136 19.84 6.11 5.11
N GLY A 137 18.92 5.79 4.21
CA GLY A 137 18.92 4.52 3.47
C GLY A 137 18.67 3.29 4.35
N THR A 138 18.07 3.45 5.53
CA THR A 138 17.81 2.32 6.46
C THR A 138 16.43 1.70 6.27
N THR A 139 15.56 2.35 5.51
CA THR A 139 14.20 1.86 5.22
C THR A 139 13.85 2.14 3.77
N GLU A 140 13.20 1.19 3.12
CA GLU A 140 12.66 1.30 1.77
C GLU A 140 11.13 1.22 1.77
N LEU A 141 10.50 1.88 0.79
CA LEU A 141 9.05 1.86 0.59
C LEU A 141 8.69 1.03 -0.64
N HIS A 142 7.63 0.23 -0.53
CA HIS A 142 7.16 -0.65 -1.59
C HIS A 142 5.64 -0.51 -1.77
N GLY A 143 5.18 -0.38 -3.02
CA GLY A 143 3.77 -0.33 -3.35
C GLY A 143 3.34 -1.61 -4.05
N TRP A 144 2.40 -2.35 -3.47
CA TRP A 144 1.88 -3.61 -4.03
C TRP A 144 0.39 -3.51 -4.32
N VAL A 145 -0.07 -4.29 -5.30
CA VAL A 145 -1.48 -4.56 -5.58
C VAL A 145 -1.66 -6.07 -5.61
N TYR A 146 -2.52 -6.58 -4.74
CA TYR A 146 -2.89 -7.98 -4.69
C TYR A 146 -4.18 -8.23 -5.48
N ASP A 147 -4.15 -9.14 -6.44
CA ASP A 147 -5.36 -9.60 -7.09
C ASP A 147 -5.99 -10.74 -6.29
N ILE A 148 -7.15 -10.47 -5.68
CA ILE A 148 -7.87 -11.45 -4.86
C ILE A 148 -8.43 -12.64 -5.65
N ARG A 149 -8.54 -12.53 -6.98
CA ARG A 149 -9.07 -13.59 -7.84
C ARG A 149 -8.00 -14.57 -8.28
N SER A 150 -6.87 -14.05 -8.76
CA SER A 150 -5.75 -14.88 -9.23
C SER A 150 -4.79 -15.27 -8.11
N GLY A 151 -4.72 -14.46 -7.03
CA GLY A 151 -3.71 -14.58 -5.99
C GLY A 151 -2.37 -13.94 -6.36
N GLU A 152 -2.27 -13.30 -7.52
CA GLU A 152 -1.04 -12.65 -7.97
C GLU A 152 -0.81 -11.31 -7.27
N VAL A 153 0.46 -10.93 -7.15
CA VAL A 153 0.87 -9.63 -6.61
C VAL A 153 1.66 -8.88 -7.68
N GLU A 154 1.22 -7.66 -7.96
CA GLU A 154 2.00 -6.69 -8.72
C GLU A 154 2.67 -5.70 -7.76
N ALA A 155 3.88 -5.29 -8.10
CA ALA A 155 4.66 -4.31 -7.35
C ALA A 155 5.02 -3.13 -8.25
N PHE A 156 5.01 -1.93 -7.68
CA PHE A 156 5.37 -0.72 -8.40
C PHE A 156 6.87 -0.69 -8.67
N ASP A 157 7.22 -0.50 -9.94
CA ASP A 157 8.57 -0.24 -10.39
C ASP A 157 8.75 1.25 -10.69
N GLU A 158 9.68 1.90 -9.97
CA GLU A 158 9.93 3.33 -10.13
C GLU A 158 10.66 3.65 -11.45
N ALA A 159 11.44 2.72 -12.00
CA ALA A 159 12.20 2.93 -13.23
C ALA A 159 11.31 2.86 -14.47
N GLU A 160 10.35 1.93 -14.47
CA GLU A 160 9.36 1.76 -15.53
C GLU A 160 8.08 2.57 -15.29
N ASN A 161 7.93 3.17 -14.10
CA ASN A 161 6.77 3.94 -13.66
C ASN A 161 5.44 3.19 -13.88
N ARG A 162 5.43 1.90 -13.55
CA ARG A 162 4.26 1.03 -13.70
C ARG A 162 4.29 -0.13 -12.70
N PHE A 163 3.14 -0.76 -12.50
CA PHE A 163 3.07 -2.02 -11.78
C PHE A 163 3.50 -3.19 -12.69
N ILE A 164 4.35 -4.05 -12.16
CA ILE A 164 4.82 -5.29 -12.80
C ILE A 164 4.71 -6.44 -11.80
N THR A 165 4.85 -7.70 -12.22
CA THR A 165 4.76 -8.82 -11.28
C THR A 165 5.83 -8.72 -10.19
N VAL A 166 5.47 -9.11 -8.96
CA VAL A 166 6.37 -9.08 -7.79
C VAL A 166 7.68 -9.83 -8.06
N ASP A 167 7.60 -10.97 -8.76
CA ASP A 167 8.75 -11.78 -9.14
C ASP A 167 9.72 -11.03 -10.07
N THR A 168 9.17 -10.26 -11.02
CA THR A 168 9.99 -9.44 -11.92
C THR A 168 10.62 -8.29 -11.17
N ARG A 169 9.83 -7.58 -10.34
CA ARG A 169 10.29 -6.41 -9.59
C ARG A 169 11.41 -6.72 -8.60
N TYR A 170 11.37 -7.90 -7.99
CA TYR A 170 12.32 -8.31 -6.96
C TYR A 170 13.24 -9.46 -7.39
N ALA A 171 13.35 -9.73 -8.70
CA ALA A 171 14.16 -10.84 -9.23
C ALA A 171 15.62 -10.83 -8.73
N ALA A 172 16.22 -9.64 -8.62
CA ALA A 172 17.59 -9.49 -8.13
C ALA A 172 17.71 -9.85 -6.64
N GLN A 173 16.79 -9.36 -5.81
CA GLN A 173 16.73 -9.66 -4.37
C GLN A 173 16.45 -11.14 -4.12
N ILE A 174 15.52 -11.74 -4.87
CA ILE A 174 15.21 -13.17 -4.79
C ILE A 174 16.45 -13.99 -5.13
N LYS A 175 17.19 -13.62 -6.18
CA LYS A 175 18.42 -14.30 -6.57
C LYS A 175 19.52 -14.17 -5.50
N GLU A 176 19.65 -13.00 -4.89
CA GLU A 176 20.59 -12.77 -3.79
C GLU A 176 20.26 -13.65 -2.57
N LEU A 177 18.99 -13.66 -2.14
CA LEU A 177 18.49 -14.49 -1.05
C LEU A 177 18.66 -15.99 -1.34
N ALA A 178 18.30 -16.45 -2.54
CA ALA A 178 18.48 -17.83 -2.95
C ALA A 178 19.96 -18.26 -2.99
N GLY A 179 20.86 -17.34 -3.35
CA GLY A 179 22.32 -17.57 -3.33
C GLY A 179 22.90 -17.66 -1.92
N GLN A 180 22.35 -16.91 -0.96
CA GLN A 180 22.73 -16.95 0.46
C GLN A 180 22.20 -18.21 1.16
N HIS A 181 21.13 -18.83 0.65
CA HIS A 181 20.56 -20.08 1.12
C HIS A 181 20.96 -21.30 0.27
N THR A 182 22.18 -21.34 -0.29
CA THR A 182 22.71 -22.62 -0.78
C THR A 182 22.77 -23.59 0.40
N CYS A 183 21.84 -24.55 0.40
CA CYS A 183 21.76 -25.63 1.38
C CYS A 183 23.16 -26.22 1.57
N ALA A 184 23.68 -26.08 2.79
CA ALA A 184 24.68 -26.99 3.29
C ALA A 184 24.03 -28.38 3.32
N ALA A 185 24.23 -29.15 2.25
CA ALA A 185 24.04 -30.58 2.20
C ALA A 185 25.34 -31.28 2.60
#